data_AF-A0A101F5R2-F1
#
_entry.id   AF-A0A101F5R2-F1
#
_cell.length_a   1.000
_cell.length_b   1.000
_cell.length_c   1.000
_cell.angle_alpha   90.00
_cell.angle_beta   90.00
_cell.angle_gamma   90.00
#
_symmetry.space_group_name_H-M   'P 1'
#
loop_
_entity.id
_entity.type
_entity.pdbx_description
1 polymer ?
#
loop_
_entity_poly.entity_id
_entity_poly.type
_entity_poly.pdbx_seq_one_letter_code
_entity_poly.pdbx_strand_id
1 'polypeptide(L)'
;PPDYIVLYNVVYQLGIKANVEINTRRYLYPWDLLVKTWRHDEEITPEDEDKVRAFLEAEGKLVTKEDGTLWVKCWYRDAVIYAEKERC
;
A
#
# COMPACT_ATOMS: atom_id res chain seq x y z
N PRO A 1 -11.09 7.12 -0.17
CA PRO A 1 -11.23 7.27 1.29
C PRO A 1 -10.43 8.48 1.82
N PRO A 2 -10.92 9.17 2.86
CA PRO A 2 -10.40 10.42 3.40
C PRO A 2 -9.20 10.22 4.35
N ASP A 3 -8.34 9.24 4.11
CA ASP A 3 -7.50 8.69 5.19
C ASP A 3 -6.44 9.66 5.70
N TYR A 4 -5.70 10.33 4.80
CA TYR A 4 -4.65 11.25 5.23
C TYR A 4 -5.15 12.65 5.62
N ILE A 5 -6.29 13.10 5.07
CA ILE A 5 -6.82 14.44 5.37
C ILE A 5 -7.32 14.53 6.80
N VAL A 6 -7.86 13.43 7.35
CA VAL A 6 -8.23 13.34 8.77
C VAL A 6 -7.01 13.50 9.66
N LEU A 7 -5.94 12.74 9.39
CA LEU A 7 -4.70 12.85 10.16
C LEU A 7 -4.07 14.24 10.05
N TYR A 8 -4.09 14.84 8.86
CA TYR A 8 -3.61 16.20 8.62
C TYR A 8 -4.36 17.23 9.48
N ASN A 9 -5.69 17.15 9.51
CA ASN A 9 -6.51 18.06 10.31
C ASN A 9 -6.24 17.92 11.81
N VAL A 10 -6.04 16.69 12.30
CA VAL A 10 -5.66 16.44 13.71
C VAL A 10 -4.32 17.11 14.03
N VAL A 11 -3.31 16.97 13.17
CA VAL A 11 -2.00 17.61 13.36
C VAL A 11 -2.13 19.13 13.40
N TYR A 12 -2.98 19.71 12.55
CA TYR A 12 -3.26 21.15 12.55
C TYR A 12 -3.99 21.62 13.82
N GLN A 13 -4.95 20.84 14.32
CA GLN A 13 -5.66 21.13 15.58
C GLN A 13 -4.73 21.14 16.79
N LEU A 14 -3.62 20.40 16.73
CA LEU A 14 -2.56 20.41 17.73
C LEU A 14 -1.63 21.64 17.62
N GLY A 15 -1.89 22.57 16.69
CA GLY A 15 -1.07 23.76 16.46
C GLY A 15 0.22 23.49 15.70
N ILE A 16 0.40 22.27 15.17
CA ILE A 16 1.59 21.88 14.42
C ILE A 16 1.35 22.21 12.94
N LYS A 17 2.18 23.10 12.39
CA LYS A 17 2.21 23.33 10.95
C LYS A 17 2.83 22.11 10.25
N ALA A 18 2.01 21.39 9.51
CA ALA A 18 2.44 20.25 8.73
C ALA A 18 2.16 20.44 7.24
N ASN A 19 2.96 19.76 6.44
CA ASN A 19 2.79 19.61 4.99
C ASN A 19 2.48 18.15 4.66
N VAL A 20 1.90 17.95 3.48
CA VAL A 20 1.62 16.62 2.94
C VAL A 20 2.41 16.41 1.67
N GLU A 21 3.18 15.33 1.61
CA GLU A 21 3.79 14.85 0.39
C GLU A 21 3.07 13.59 -0.08
N ILE A 22 2.64 13.61 -1.34
CA ILE A 22 1.98 12.46 -1.96
C ILE A 22 2.99 11.74 -2.84
N ASN A 23 3.40 10.56 -2.39
CA ASN A 23 4.37 9.73 -3.08
C ASN A 23 3.66 8.63 -3.88
N THR A 24 3.98 8.54 -5.17
CA THR A 24 3.50 7.43 -6.01
C THR A 24 4.64 6.44 -6.21
N ARG A 25 4.45 5.20 -5.76
CA ARG A 25 5.49 4.17 -5.81
C ARG A 25 5.02 3.01 -6.68
N ARG A 26 5.88 2.62 -7.61
CA ARG A 26 5.74 1.41 -8.42
C ARG A 26 6.81 0.45 -7.98
N TYR A 27 6.41 -0.71 -7.47
CA TYR A 27 7.34 -1.73 -7.01
C TYR A 27 6.78 -3.13 -7.25
N LEU A 28 7.66 -4.12 -7.18
CA LEU A 28 7.27 -5.52 -7.18
C LEU A 28 7.19 -6.00 -5.74
N TYR A 29 6.12 -6.70 -5.40
CA TYR A 29 5.95 -7.33 -4.10
C TYR A 29 5.83 -8.86 -4.26
N PRO A 30 6.49 -9.67 -3.41
CA PRO A 30 6.37 -11.13 -3.51
C PRO A 30 4.92 -11.57 -3.26
N TRP A 31 4.41 -12.45 -4.11
CA TRP A 31 3.04 -12.97 -3.99
C TRP A 31 2.80 -13.65 -2.63
N ASP A 32 3.72 -14.54 -2.22
CA ASP A 32 3.57 -15.29 -0.97
C ASP A 32 3.52 -14.36 0.26
N LEU A 33 4.27 -13.25 0.22
CA LEU A 33 4.24 -12.25 1.29
C LEU A 33 2.93 -11.45 1.26
N LEU A 34 2.41 -11.13 0.07
CA LEU A 34 1.10 -10.47 -0.09
C LEU A 34 -0.01 -11.31 0.51
N VAL A 35 -0.09 -12.59 0.12
CA VAL A 35 -1.08 -13.54 0.61
C VAL A 35 -0.93 -13.74 2.11
N LYS A 36 0.29 -13.84 2.63
CA LYS A 36 0.53 -13.95 4.07
C LYS A 36 0.02 -12.73 4.84
N THR A 37 0.26 -11.52 4.33
CA THR A 37 -0.26 -10.29 4.95
C THR A 37 -1.78 -10.23 4.87
N TRP A 38 -2.37 -10.57 3.74
CA TRP A 38 -3.82 -10.57 3.56
C TRP A 38 -4.55 -11.60 4.42
N ARG A 39 -4.00 -12.80 4.58
CA ARG A 39 -4.58 -13.83 5.45
C ARG A 39 -4.52 -13.48 6.94
N HIS A 40 -3.74 -12.48 7.33
CA HIS A 40 -3.65 -12.04 8.73
C HIS A 40 -4.87 -11.22 9.18
N ASP A 41 -5.62 -10.60 8.26
CA ASP A 41 -6.77 -9.73 8.58
C ASP A 41 -8.13 -10.47 8.64
N GLU A 42 -8.11 -11.80 8.71
CA GLU A 42 -9.24 -12.74 8.79
C GLU A 42 -10.14 -12.88 7.53
N GLU A 43 -10.65 -14.10 7.32
CA GLU A 43 -11.64 -14.55 6.31
C GLU A 43 -11.24 -14.71 4.83
N ILE A 44 -9.97 -14.60 4.43
CA ILE A 44 -9.60 -14.89 3.03
C ILE A 44 -9.54 -16.41 2.78
N THR A 45 -10.49 -16.93 1.98
CA THR A 45 -10.51 -18.33 1.57
C THR A 45 -9.55 -18.59 0.39
N PRO A 46 -9.18 -19.85 0.11
CA PRO A 46 -8.43 -20.19 -1.11
C PRO A 46 -9.14 -19.75 -2.40
N GLU A 47 -10.47 -19.75 -2.41
CA GLU A 47 -11.26 -19.29 -3.56
C GLU A 47 -11.12 -17.78 -3.79
N ASP A 48 -11.03 -17.00 -2.72
CA ASP A 48 -10.80 -15.55 -2.80
C ASP A 48 -9.39 -15.26 -3.30
N GLU A 49 -8.40 -16.04 -2.88
CA GLU A 49 -7.04 -15.94 -3.42
C GLU A 49 -7.02 -16.23 -4.92
N ASP A 50 -7.74 -17.27 -5.38
CA ASP A 50 -7.83 -17.60 -6.80
C ASP A 50 -8.51 -16.48 -7.61
N LYS A 51 -9.58 -15.88 -7.09
CA LYS A 51 -10.24 -14.72 -7.71
C LYS A 51 -9.30 -13.54 -7.83
N VAL A 52 -8.54 -13.24 -6.77
CA VAL A 52 -7.59 -12.13 -6.78
C VAL A 52 -6.45 -12.40 -7.75
N ARG A 53 -5.92 -13.63 -7.77
CA ARG A 53 -4.87 -14.03 -8.71
C ARG A 53 -5.35 -13.89 -10.15
N ALA A 54 -6.52 -14.43 -10.49
CA ALA A 54 -7.09 -14.32 -11.84
C ALA A 54 -7.32 -12.86 -12.26
N PHE A 55 -7.81 -12.03 -11.34
CA PHE A 55 -7.97 -10.60 -11.58
C PHE A 55 -6.63 -9.90 -11.88
N LEU A 56 -5.60 -10.16 -11.06
CA LEU A 56 -4.28 -9.55 -11.24
C LEU A 56 -3.57 -10.05 -12.51
N GLU A 57 -3.80 -11.30 -12.89
CA GLU A 57 -3.31 -11.85 -14.15
C GLU A 57 -3.96 -11.17 -15.35
N ALA A 58 -5.30 -11.04 -15.35
CA ALA A 58 -6.05 -10.34 -16.39
C ALA A 58 -5.60 -8.87 -16.54
N GLU A 59 -5.20 -8.24 -15.44
CA GLU A 59 -4.66 -6.87 -15.40
C GLU A 59 -3.17 -6.77 -15.79
N GLY A 60 -2.50 -7.89 -16.10
CA GLY A 60 -1.07 -7.91 -16.42
C GLY A 60 -0.16 -7.49 -15.26
N LYS A 61 -0.65 -7.65 -14.02
CA LYS A 61 0.03 -7.25 -12.79
C LYS A 61 0.90 -8.37 -12.21
N LEU A 62 0.70 -9.62 -12.62
CA LEU A 62 1.56 -10.73 -12.20
C LEU A 62 2.84 -10.79 -13.05
N VAL A 63 3.96 -11.13 -12.40
CA VAL A 63 5.28 -11.31 -13.01
C VAL A 63 5.95 -12.52 -12.39
N THR A 64 6.32 -13.47 -13.23
CA THR A 64 7.18 -14.59 -12.83
C THR A 64 8.63 -14.22 -13.11
N LYS A 65 9.50 -14.31 -12.11
CA LYS A 65 10.94 -14.10 -12.26
C LYS A 65 11.64 -15.35 -12.80
N GLU A 66 12.90 -15.21 -13.20
CA GLU A 66 13.72 -16.32 -13.74
C GLU A 66 13.88 -17.49 -12.75
N ASP A 67 13.85 -17.20 -11.45
CA ASP A 67 13.90 -18.20 -10.37
C ASP A 67 12.54 -18.89 -10.11
N GLY A 68 11.52 -18.60 -10.92
CA GLY A 68 10.18 -19.15 -10.80
C GLY A 68 9.31 -18.48 -9.73
N THR A 69 9.83 -17.48 -9.00
CA THR A 69 9.04 -16.78 -7.98
C THR A 69 7.99 -15.87 -8.59
N LEU A 70 6.80 -15.84 -8.01
CA LEU A 70 5.67 -15.01 -8.45
C LEU A 70 5.66 -13.68 -7.69
N TRP A 71 5.55 -12.59 -8.44
CA TRP A 71 5.52 -11.22 -7.93
C TRP A 71 4.33 -10.46 -8.50
N VAL A 72 3.83 -9.49 -7.73
CA VAL A 72 2.78 -8.57 -8.16
C VAL A 72 3.33 -7.17 -8.38
N LYS A 73 2.90 -6.49 -9.45
CA LYS A 73 3.13 -5.07 -9.68
C LYS A 73 2.19 -4.27 -8.80
N CYS A 74 2.77 -3.59 -7.82
CA CYS A 74 2.08 -2.77 -6.85
C CYS A 74 2.20 -1.30 -7.21
N TRP A 75 1.07 -0.58 -7.21
CA TRP A 75 1.00 0.87 -7.37
C TRP A 75 0.40 1.45 -6.10
N TYR A 76 1.25 2.05 -5.27
CA TYR A 76 0.83 2.68 -4.03
C TYR A 76 0.90 4.20 -4.17
N ARG A 77 -0.08 4.86 -3.55
CA ARG A 77 -0.12 6.31 -3.39
C ARG A 77 -0.09 6.60 -1.90
N ASP A 78 1.10 6.78 -1.38
CA ASP A 78 1.35 7.02 0.03
C ASP A 78 1.26 8.52 0.32
N ALA A 79 0.60 8.89 1.41
CA ALA A 79 0.63 10.25 1.93
C ALA A 79 1.55 10.29 3.14
N VAL A 80 2.56 11.15 3.10
CA VAL A 80 3.46 11.39 4.23
C VAL A 80 3.16 12.79 4.76
N ILE A 81 2.81 12.85 6.05
CA ILE A 81 2.62 14.11 6.76
C ILE A 81 3.92 14.38 7.53
N TYR A 82 4.51 15.55 7.28
CA TYR A 82 5.73 15.97 7.96
C TYR A 82 5.57 17.40 8.47
N ALA A 83 6.18 17.67 9.62
CA ALA A 83 6.21 18.98 10.23
C ALA A 83 7.67 19.36 10.48
N GLU A 84 8.07 20.56 10.08
CA GLU A 84 9.36 21.09 10.48
C GLU A 84 9.30 21.49 11.95
N LYS A 85 10.25 21.01 12.74
CA LYS A 85 10.42 21.49 14.10
C LYS A 85 11.01 22.90 14.01
N GLU A 86 10.30 23.90 14.50
CA GLU A 86 10.88 25.24 14.65
C GLU A 86 12.20 25.09 15.42
N ARG A 87 13.31 25.53 14.81
CA ARG A 87 14.60 25.60 15.50
C ARG A 87 14.49 26.75 16.50
N CYS A 88 14.37 26.41 17.78
CA CYS A 88 14.58 27.34 18.89
C CYS A 88 16.01 27.89 18.88
#